data_AF-A0AAW3F1Y3-F1
#
_entry.id   AF-A0AAW3F1Y3-F1
#
_cell.length_a   1.000
_cell.length_b   1.000
_cell.length_c   1.000
_cell.angle_alpha   90.00
_cell.angle_beta   90.00
_cell.angle_gamma   90.00
#
_symmetry.space_group_name_H-M   'P 1'
#
loop_
_entity.id
_entity.type
_entity.pdbx_description
1 polymer ?
#
loop_
_entity_poly.entity_id
_entity_poly.type
_entity_poly.pdbx_seq_one_letter_code
_entity_poly.pdbx_strand_id
1 'polypeptide(L)'
;MSGASLPAGAPARRLGIVGGLGPLAGADLYAKLMRAAGTTPIDAILAQHPLRGAAPDREASAERKLHVFDLIREFEQRGVTTVVLPCFLSHTFLDELRANTSLAIVDLVEAVREHVRRAWPGVRRVGVLASAATRERRLFERYFAAPEFSLCHPDEVDGIDAVTEAVYGVDGIREGALDGRPVELLRRACASLIEQGAEVIVPGLTEIALVLDALGPLPVPLVDPNQVYARRVLAVDHEGAHGGQAEPFRIGVVGGVGPAATVDFLRKLVQHTPAARDQDHLKLIVEQNPQIPDRTAHLVGEGPDPTVSLYAACKRLEQGGAKLVAIPCNTAHAFVERIQPRLSIPIVNMLTVTARHLRERFPEAREIGVLATSGTLASGVYREALAAEGFVQLVPPPALQARVMAAIYGEAGVKAGFVQGRCREDIEAALDALVAAGARVVLLGCTELPLLLPAGEIAGPGGVRVNLVDPTEVLARACVAAATKAANAAANEAEPRRSF
;
A
#
# COMPACT_ATOMS: atom_id res chain seq x y z
N MET A 1 -14.66 34.57 -23.38
CA MET A 1 -13.35 34.26 -23.98
C MET A 1 -12.27 34.44 -22.94
N SER A 2 -11.74 33.33 -22.43
CA SER A 2 -10.34 33.13 -22.00
C SER A 2 -10.22 31.66 -21.63
N GLY A 3 -10.20 30.80 -22.66
CA GLY A 3 -9.93 29.38 -22.48
C GLY A 3 -8.48 29.20 -22.04
N ALA A 4 -8.29 28.78 -20.80
CA ALA A 4 -7.00 28.26 -20.38
C ALA A 4 -6.79 26.92 -21.10
N SER A 5 -6.01 26.94 -22.18
CA SER A 5 -5.55 25.72 -22.83
C SER A 5 -4.58 25.01 -21.89
N LEU A 6 -4.92 23.77 -21.51
CA LEU A 6 -3.98 22.88 -20.84
C LEU A 6 -2.74 22.68 -21.72
N PRO A 7 -1.52 22.58 -21.15
CA PRO A 7 -0.30 22.43 -21.93
C PRO A 7 -0.34 21.17 -22.79
N ALA A 8 0.02 21.32 -24.06
CA ALA A 8 0.15 20.23 -25.00
C ALA A 8 1.19 19.21 -24.49
N GLY A 9 0.75 17.98 -24.21
CA GLY A 9 1.61 16.91 -23.70
C GLY A 9 1.18 16.28 -22.38
N ALA A 10 0.10 16.75 -21.73
CA ALA A 10 -0.47 16.04 -20.59
C ALA A 10 -0.97 14.64 -21.04
N PRO A 11 -0.56 13.54 -20.39
CA PRO A 11 -1.05 12.21 -20.73
C PRO A 11 -2.57 12.18 -20.59
N ALA A 12 -3.26 11.56 -21.56
CA ALA A 12 -4.71 11.42 -21.52
C ALA A 12 -5.13 10.74 -20.21
N ARG A 13 -6.14 11.31 -19.53
CA ARG A 13 -6.64 10.73 -18.28
C ARG A 13 -7.25 9.37 -18.58
N ARG A 14 -6.73 8.33 -17.93
CA ARG A 14 -7.22 6.95 -18.04
C ARG A 14 -8.19 6.65 -16.91
N LEU A 15 -9.47 6.50 -17.24
CA LEU A 15 -10.58 6.35 -16.30
C LEU A 15 -11.11 4.92 -16.35
N GLY A 16 -11.35 4.31 -15.19
CA GLY A 16 -12.00 3.01 -15.05
C GLY A 16 -13.34 3.16 -14.35
N ILE A 17 -14.45 2.90 -15.05
CA ILE A 17 -15.81 3.04 -14.54
C ILE A 17 -16.35 1.65 -14.17
N VAL A 18 -16.71 1.48 -12.90
CA VAL A 18 -17.33 0.25 -12.38
C VAL A 18 -18.82 0.23 -12.71
N GLY A 19 -19.19 -0.24 -13.90
CA GLY A 19 -20.57 -0.23 -14.40
C GLY A 19 -21.44 -1.38 -13.89
N GLY A 20 -20.85 -2.54 -13.62
CA GLY A 20 -21.57 -3.79 -13.33
C GLY A 20 -22.46 -3.80 -12.08
N LEU A 21 -22.34 -2.80 -11.19
CA LEU A 21 -23.22 -2.68 -10.02
C LEU A 21 -24.60 -2.09 -10.36
N GLY A 22 -24.72 -1.40 -11.49
CA GLY A 22 -25.93 -0.74 -11.98
C GLY A 22 -25.74 -0.42 -13.47
N PRO A 23 -25.93 -1.38 -14.38
CA PRO A 23 -25.47 -1.26 -15.77
C PRO A 23 -25.98 -0.02 -16.51
N LEU A 24 -27.28 0.29 -16.35
CA LEU A 24 -27.93 1.45 -16.96
C LEU A 24 -27.40 2.77 -16.38
N ALA A 25 -27.27 2.86 -15.06
CA ALA A 25 -26.73 4.04 -14.40
C ALA A 25 -25.25 4.27 -14.77
N GLY A 26 -24.45 3.21 -14.87
CA GLY A 26 -23.07 3.28 -15.36
C GLY A 26 -22.98 3.76 -16.82
N ALA A 27 -23.90 3.31 -17.68
CA ALA A 27 -23.98 3.76 -19.07
C ALA A 27 -24.41 5.24 -19.18
N ASP A 28 -25.39 5.69 -18.38
CA ASP A 28 -25.79 7.10 -18.32
C ASP A 28 -24.64 8.00 -17.84
N LEU A 29 -23.93 7.58 -16.78
CA LEU A 29 -22.74 8.30 -16.31
C LEU A 29 -21.68 8.37 -17.41
N TYR A 30 -21.40 7.27 -18.12
CA TYR A 30 -20.45 7.26 -19.23
C TYR A 30 -20.85 8.27 -20.31
N ALA A 31 -22.12 8.30 -20.72
CA ALA A 31 -22.63 9.25 -21.70
C ALA A 31 -22.53 10.71 -21.21
N LYS A 32 -22.84 10.98 -19.94
CA LYS A 32 -22.71 12.32 -19.32
C LYS A 32 -21.24 12.73 -19.19
N LEU A 33 -20.33 11.80 -18.91
CA LEU A 33 -18.90 12.02 -18.86
C LEU A 33 -18.33 12.39 -20.24
N MET A 34 -18.70 11.65 -21.29
CA MET A 34 -18.28 11.98 -22.66
C MET A 34 -18.78 13.36 -23.08
N ARG A 35 -20.05 13.70 -22.76
CA ARG A 35 -20.60 15.03 -23.02
C ARG A 35 -19.87 16.13 -22.25
N ALA A 36 -19.58 15.91 -20.97
CA ALA A 36 -18.90 16.88 -20.12
C ALA A 36 -17.42 17.08 -20.50
N ALA A 37 -16.77 16.04 -21.04
CA ALA A 37 -15.38 16.11 -21.47
C ALA A 37 -15.19 17.04 -22.69
N GLY A 38 -16.17 17.09 -23.59
CA GLY A 38 -16.10 17.89 -24.81
C GLY A 38 -14.89 17.48 -25.65
N THR A 39 -13.92 18.38 -25.80
CA THR A 39 -12.66 18.14 -26.52
C THR A 39 -11.52 17.64 -25.62
N THR A 40 -11.76 17.47 -24.32
CA THR A 40 -10.73 17.01 -23.37
C THR A 40 -10.41 15.54 -23.65
N PRO A 41 -9.14 15.18 -23.92
CA PRO A 41 -8.77 13.81 -24.22
C PRO A 41 -8.90 12.94 -22.97
N ILE A 42 -9.84 11.99 -23.01
CA ILE A 42 -10.05 10.97 -21.98
C ILE A 42 -10.04 9.59 -22.61
N ASP A 43 -9.39 8.64 -21.94
CA ASP A 43 -9.42 7.22 -22.26
C ASP A 43 -10.21 6.53 -21.16
N ALA A 44 -11.44 6.10 -21.45
CA ALA A 44 -12.38 5.62 -20.45
C ALA A 44 -12.78 4.17 -20.71
N ILE A 45 -12.64 3.33 -19.70
CA ILE A 45 -13.02 1.92 -19.71
C ILE A 45 -14.28 1.76 -18.86
N LEU A 46 -15.38 1.36 -19.49
CA LEU A 46 -16.59 0.96 -18.77
C LEU A 46 -16.60 -0.56 -18.57
N ALA A 47 -16.39 -1.02 -17.33
CA ALA A 47 -16.44 -2.45 -17.00
C ALA A 47 -17.88 -2.88 -16.63
N GLN A 48 -18.52 -3.63 -17.52
CA GLN A 48 -19.87 -4.17 -17.35
C GLN A 48 -19.82 -5.64 -16.95
N HIS A 49 -19.31 -5.92 -15.75
CA HIS A 49 -19.31 -7.26 -15.16
C HIS A 49 -20.39 -7.33 -14.07
N PRO A 50 -21.57 -7.93 -14.32
CA PRO A 50 -22.63 -7.99 -13.31
C PRO A 50 -22.20 -8.79 -12.08
N LEU A 51 -22.55 -8.28 -10.89
CA LEU A 51 -22.38 -9.03 -9.65
C LEU A 51 -23.35 -10.22 -9.64
N ARG A 52 -22.83 -11.45 -9.62
CA ARG A 52 -23.64 -12.68 -9.57
C ARG A 52 -24.06 -12.97 -8.13
N GLY A 53 -25.27 -13.47 -7.89
CA GLY A 53 -25.66 -14.10 -6.62
C GLY A 53 -26.01 -13.19 -5.44
N ALA A 54 -25.80 -11.87 -5.51
CA ALA A 54 -26.15 -10.96 -4.43
C ALA A 54 -27.60 -10.43 -4.54
N ALA A 55 -28.34 -10.41 -3.43
CA ALA A 55 -29.61 -9.71 -3.37
C ALA A 55 -29.40 -8.20 -3.70
N PRO A 56 -30.21 -7.62 -4.61
CA PRO A 56 -29.96 -6.28 -5.16
C PRO A 56 -30.04 -5.14 -4.12
N ASP A 57 -30.73 -5.36 -3.01
CA ASP A 57 -31.17 -4.34 -2.06
C ASP A 57 -30.46 -4.37 -0.70
N ARG A 58 -29.84 -5.48 -0.30
CA ARG A 58 -29.56 -5.69 1.14
C ARG A 58 -28.15 -5.51 1.68
N GLU A 59 -27.08 -5.43 0.90
CA GLU A 59 -25.79 -5.25 1.57
C GLU A 59 -24.66 -4.70 0.70
N ALA A 60 -23.88 -3.79 1.30
CA ALA A 60 -22.46 -3.71 1.02
C ALA A 60 -21.78 -4.97 1.60
N SER A 61 -22.13 -6.13 1.03
CA SER A 61 -21.64 -7.44 1.42
C SER A 61 -20.15 -7.52 1.14
N ALA A 62 -19.46 -8.44 1.81
CA ALA A 62 -18.07 -8.75 1.50
C ALA A 62 -17.89 -9.06 -0.01
N GLU A 63 -18.84 -9.78 -0.62
CA GLU A 63 -18.82 -10.10 -2.04
C GLU A 63 -18.84 -8.85 -2.94
N ARG A 64 -19.69 -7.87 -2.65
CA ARG A 64 -19.72 -6.61 -3.40
C ARG A 64 -18.40 -5.85 -3.27
N LYS A 65 -17.83 -5.80 -2.07
CA LYS A 65 -16.53 -5.14 -1.81
C LYS A 65 -15.41 -5.80 -2.61
N LEU A 66 -15.34 -7.12 -2.57
CA LEU A 66 -14.34 -7.92 -3.28
C LEU A 66 -14.50 -7.75 -4.80
N HIS A 67 -15.72 -7.83 -5.34
CA HIS A 67 -15.98 -7.61 -6.75
C HIS A 67 -15.52 -6.23 -7.25
N VAL A 68 -15.83 -5.16 -6.50
CA VAL A 68 -15.36 -3.81 -6.84
C VAL A 68 -13.83 -3.75 -6.78
N PHE A 69 -13.21 -4.37 -5.77
CA PHE A 69 -11.77 -4.39 -5.63
C PHE A 69 -11.07 -5.15 -6.78
N ASP A 70 -11.61 -6.28 -7.23
CA ASP A 70 -11.08 -7.05 -8.36
C ASP A 70 -11.10 -6.22 -9.64
N LEU A 71 -12.19 -5.48 -9.91
CA LEU A 71 -12.25 -4.56 -11.04
C LEU A 71 -11.22 -3.42 -10.93
N ILE A 72 -10.98 -2.91 -9.71
CA ILE A 72 -9.91 -1.92 -9.47
C ILE A 72 -8.53 -2.52 -9.80
N ARG A 73 -8.27 -3.80 -9.47
CA ARG A 73 -7.02 -4.48 -9.85
C ARG A 73 -6.89 -4.66 -11.36
N GLU A 74 -7.97 -5.02 -12.05
CA GLU A 74 -7.97 -5.09 -13.52
C GLU A 74 -7.68 -3.73 -14.16
N PHE A 75 -8.23 -2.66 -13.59
CA PHE A 75 -7.95 -1.30 -14.01
C PHE A 75 -6.49 -0.91 -13.82
N GLU A 76 -5.87 -1.24 -12.67
CA GLU A 76 -4.44 -1.01 -12.46
C GLU A 76 -3.57 -1.68 -13.54
N GLN A 77 -3.86 -2.94 -13.88
CA GLN A 77 -3.13 -3.68 -14.92
C GLN A 77 -3.25 -3.05 -16.31
N ARG A 78 -4.34 -2.31 -16.55
CA ARG A 78 -4.61 -1.61 -17.82
C ARG A 78 -4.07 -0.17 -17.82
N GLY A 79 -3.36 0.24 -16.77
CA GLY A 79 -2.82 1.58 -16.62
C GLY A 79 -3.90 2.64 -16.41
N VAL A 80 -5.08 2.26 -15.90
CA VAL A 80 -6.05 3.23 -15.39
C VAL A 80 -5.39 3.98 -14.24
N THR A 81 -5.74 5.25 -14.11
CA THR A 81 -5.19 6.13 -13.08
C THR A 81 -6.26 6.60 -12.10
N THR A 82 -7.53 6.63 -12.53
CA THR A 82 -8.67 7.09 -11.74
C THR A 82 -9.86 6.15 -11.90
N VAL A 83 -10.41 5.71 -10.77
CA VAL A 83 -11.60 4.88 -10.65
C VAL A 83 -12.82 5.76 -10.44
N VAL A 84 -13.87 5.45 -11.19
CA VAL A 84 -15.18 6.07 -11.14
C VAL A 84 -16.19 5.01 -10.69
N LEU A 85 -16.86 5.25 -9.58
CA LEU A 85 -17.71 4.28 -8.89
C LEU A 85 -19.17 4.79 -8.88
N PRO A 86 -19.96 4.54 -9.93
CA PRO A 86 -21.35 5.00 -10.04
C PRO A 86 -22.31 4.21 -9.12
N CYS A 87 -22.05 4.23 -7.82
CA CYS A 87 -22.86 3.53 -6.84
C CYS A 87 -22.67 4.16 -5.45
N PHE A 88 -23.71 4.84 -4.95
CA PHE A 88 -23.70 5.43 -3.61
C PHE A 88 -23.41 4.41 -2.52
N LEU A 89 -24.04 3.23 -2.57
CA LEU A 89 -23.79 2.18 -1.59
C LEU A 89 -22.31 1.77 -1.51
N SER A 90 -21.57 1.84 -2.62
CA SER A 90 -20.14 1.52 -2.63
C SER A 90 -19.28 2.56 -1.90
N HIS A 91 -19.81 3.76 -1.69
CA HIS A 91 -19.15 4.81 -0.90
C HIS A 91 -19.28 4.56 0.61
N THR A 92 -20.06 3.56 1.03
CA THR A 92 -20.10 3.17 2.45
C THR A 92 -18.82 2.50 2.94
N PHE A 93 -18.00 1.98 2.03
CA PHE A 93 -16.72 1.30 2.27
C PHE A 93 -15.57 1.88 1.42
N LEU A 94 -15.68 3.14 1.01
CA LEU A 94 -14.70 3.79 0.13
C LEU A 94 -13.29 3.79 0.74
N ASP A 95 -13.18 4.00 2.05
CA ASP A 95 -11.91 4.02 2.77
C ASP A 95 -11.23 2.64 2.76
N GLU A 96 -12.00 1.55 2.77
CA GLU A 96 -11.47 0.19 2.64
C GLU A 96 -10.84 -0.03 1.26
N LEU A 97 -11.46 0.50 0.20
CA LEU A 97 -10.90 0.43 -1.16
C LEU A 97 -9.64 1.29 -1.29
N ARG A 98 -9.71 2.55 -0.83
CA ARG A 98 -8.59 3.51 -0.87
C ARG A 98 -7.36 2.99 -0.13
N ALA A 99 -7.53 2.32 1.02
CA ALA A 99 -6.43 1.74 1.78
C ALA A 99 -5.67 0.63 1.04
N ASN A 100 -6.25 0.07 -0.03
CA ASN A 100 -5.74 -1.10 -0.75
C ASN A 100 -5.46 -0.84 -2.24
N THR A 101 -5.53 0.41 -2.71
CA THR A 101 -5.24 0.76 -4.11
C THR A 101 -4.31 1.95 -4.24
N SER A 102 -3.53 1.98 -5.32
CA SER A 102 -2.76 3.16 -5.72
C SER A 102 -3.57 4.11 -6.62
N LEU A 103 -4.70 3.63 -7.16
CA LEU A 103 -5.56 4.42 -8.04
C LEU A 103 -6.37 5.44 -7.26
N ALA A 104 -6.59 6.59 -7.90
CA ALA A 104 -7.50 7.61 -7.43
C ALA A 104 -8.93 7.05 -7.42
N ILE A 105 -9.72 7.28 -6.37
CA ILE A 105 -11.15 6.94 -6.37
C ILE A 105 -11.95 8.21 -6.10
N VAL A 106 -12.69 8.67 -7.10
CA VAL A 106 -13.47 9.90 -7.02
C VAL A 106 -14.70 9.67 -6.14
N ASP A 107 -14.88 10.50 -5.13
CA ASP A 107 -15.98 10.43 -4.17
C ASP A 107 -17.26 11.06 -4.75
N LEU A 108 -18.25 10.24 -5.09
CA LEU A 108 -19.55 10.67 -5.59
C LEU A 108 -20.34 11.45 -4.54
N VAL A 109 -20.31 11.04 -3.27
CA VAL A 109 -21.12 11.66 -2.22
C VAL A 109 -20.60 13.05 -1.93
N GLU A 110 -19.28 13.19 -1.81
CA GLU A 110 -18.65 14.50 -1.63
C GLU A 110 -18.83 15.39 -2.87
N ALA A 111 -18.77 14.83 -4.09
CA ALA A 111 -19.05 15.59 -5.31
C ALA A 111 -20.45 16.24 -5.30
N VAL A 112 -21.45 15.47 -4.87
CA VAL A 112 -22.83 15.93 -4.75
C VAL A 112 -22.98 16.96 -3.63
N ARG A 113 -22.37 16.73 -2.46
CA ARG A 113 -22.36 17.70 -1.36
C ARG A 113 -21.73 19.03 -1.76
N GLU A 114 -20.55 19.00 -2.36
CA GLU A 114 -19.87 20.21 -2.84
C GLU A 114 -20.70 20.95 -3.89
N HIS A 115 -21.38 20.21 -4.77
CA HIS A 115 -22.28 20.80 -5.75
C HIS A 115 -23.46 21.52 -5.08
N VAL A 116 -24.15 20.88 -4.13
CA VAL A 116 -25.25 21.49 -3.38
C VAL A 116 -24.78 22.78 -2.70
N ARG A 117 -23.65 22.72 -1.99
CA ARG A 117 -23.07 23.88 -1.29
C ARG A 117 -22.74 25.04 -2.23
N ARG A 118 -22.20 24.75 -3.42
CA ARG A 118 -21.79 25.78 -4.40
C ARG A 118 -22.98 26.34 -5.18
N ALA A 119 -23.91 25.48 -5.60
CA ALA A 119 -25.06 25.87 -6.40
C ALA A 119 -26.14 26.58 -5.57
N TRP A 120 -26.31 26.17 -4.30
CA TRP A 120 -27.29 26.75 -3.38
C TRP A 120 -26.70 27.00 -1.99
N PRO A 121 -25.86 28.05 -1.81
CA PRO A 121 -25.18 28.33 -0.53
C PRO A 121 -26.12 28.62 0.66
N GLY A 122 -27.38 28.97 0.39
CA GLY A 122 -28.40 29.26 1.40
C GLY A 122 -29.13 28.03 1.93
N VAL A 123 -29.06 26.90 1.23
CA VAL A 123 -29.80 25.67 1.60
C VAL A 123 -29.27 25.10 2.91
N ARG A 124 -30.18 24.73 3.80
CA ARG A 124 -29.89 24.06 5.07
C ARG A 124 -30.62 22.73 5.21
N ARG A 125 -31.78 22.55 4.59
CA ARG A 125 -32.54 21.29 4.65
C ARG A 125 -32.52 20.58 3.30
N VAL A 126 -31.87 19.43 3.26
CA VAL A 126 -31.69 18.61 2.06
C VAL A 126 -32.58 17.37 2.15
N GLY A 127 -33.47 17.20 1.17
CA GLY A 127 -34.24 15.97 1.01
C GLY A 127 -33.44 14.92 0.25
N VAL A 128 -33.41 13.68 0.72
CA VAL A 128 -32.60 12.61 0.10
C VAL A 128 -33.48 11.46 -0.36
N LEU A 129 -33.45 11.15 -1.66
CA LEU A 129 -34.09 9.94 -2.21
C LEU A 129 -33.14 8.75 -2.11
N ALA A 130 -32.97 8.19 -0.92
CA ALA A 130 -32.07 7.06 -0.65
C ALA A 130 -32.83 5.74 -0.48
N SER A 131 -32.23 4.63 -0.91
CA SER A 131 -32.75 3.29 -0.59
C SER A 131 -32.63 2.98 0.90
N ALA A 132 -33.44 2.03 1.38
CA ALA A 132 -33.38 1.52 2.75
C ALA A 132 -31.94 1.18 3.20
N ALA A 133 -31.19 0.40 2.40
CA ALA A 133 -29.81 0.03 2.74
C ALA A 133 -28.84 1.20 2.83
N THR A 134 -29.06 2.27 2.05
CA THR A 134 -28.22 3.48 2.11
C THR A 134 -28.56 4.30 3.36
N ARG A 135 -29.84 4.35 3.75
CA ARG A 135 -30.34 4.99 4.97
C ARG A 135 -29.86 4.28 6.24
N GLU A 136 -29.95 2.94 6.28
CA GLU A 136 -29.48 2.11 7.39
C GLU A 136 -27.98 2.32 7.69
N ARG A 137 -27.16 2.51 6.66
CA ARG A 137 -25.72 2.79 6.78
C ARG A 137 -25.39 4.25 7.04
N ARG A 138 -26.42 5.10 7.12
CA ARG A 138 -26.33 6.53 7.39
C ARG A 138 -25.33 7.23 6.46
N LEU A 139 -25.30 6.84 5.18
CA LEU A 139 -24.29 7.33 4.24
C LEU A 139 -24.36 8.86 4.12
N PHE A 140 -25.54 9.39 3.81
CA PHE A 140 -25.72 10.82 3.59
C PHE A 140 -25.58 11.61 4.88
N GLU A 141 -26.02 11.08 6.01
CA GLU A 141 -25.88 11.71 7.34
C GLU A 141 -24.42 11.93 7.73
N ARG A 142 -23.51 11.03 7.30
CA ARG A 142 -22.06 11.20 7.54
C ARG A 142 -21.46 12.34 6.73
N TYR A 143 -21.91 12.54 5.49
CA TYR A 143 -21.35 13.56 4.59
C TYR A 143 -22.03 14.91 4.77
N PHE A 144 -23.36 14.94 4.86
CA PHE A 144 -24.19 16.13 5.06
C PHE A 144 -24.48 16.34 6.55
N ALA A 145 -23.42 16.37 7.36
CA ALA A 145 -23.54 16.48 8.82
C ALA A 145 -23.84 17.92 9.30
N ALA A 146 -24.45 18.01 10.49
CA ALA A 146 -24.67 19.28 11.17
C ALA A 146 -23.34 19.95 11.59
N PRO A 147 -23.28 21.29 11.68
CA PRO A 147 -24.38 22.25 11.51
C PRO A 147 -24.60 22.69 10.05
N GLU A 148 -23.90 22.11 9.09
CA GLU A 148 -23.94 22.57 7.69
C GLU A 148 -25.30 22.27 7.05
N PHE A 149 -25.77 21.03 7.19
CA PHE A 149 -27.04 20.57 6.64
C PHE A 149 -27.86 19.81 7.70
N SER A 150 -29.17 19.80 7.50
CA SER A 150 -30.11 18.84 8.09
C SER A 150 -30.75 18.03 6.96
N LEU A 151 -30.99 16.75 7.22
CA LEU A 151 -31.52 15.82 6.22
C LEU A 151 -32.96 15.43 6.53
N CYS A 152 -33.76 15.22 5.48
CA CYS A 152 -35.01 14.50 5.54
C CYS A 152 -35.07 13.40 4.48
N HIS A 153 -35.85 12.36 4.77
CA HIS A 153 -36.09 11.21 3.89
C HIS A 153 -37.60 11.06 3.66
N PRO A 154 -38.04 10.51 2.51
CA PRO A 154 -39.45 10.29 2.25
C PRO A 154 -40.09 9.39 3.31
N ASP A 155 -41.35 9.69 3.65
CA ASP A 155 -42.16 8.84 4.50
C ASP A 155 -42.51 7.53 3.79
N GLU A 156 -42.58 6.45 4.55
CA GLU A 156 -43.10 5.17 4.05
C GLU A 156 -44.62 5.19 4.06
N VAL A 157 -45.23 4.73 2.97
CA VAL A 157 -46.69 4.66 2.84
C VAL A 157 -47.10 3.20 2.73
N ASP A 158 -48.00 2.77 3.62
CA ASP A 158 -48.45 1.37 3.72
C ASP A 158 -47.29 0.36 3.90
N GLY A 159 -46.21 0.78 4.56
CA GLY A 159 -45.01 -0.03 4.76
C GLY A 159 -44.13 -0.20 3.52
N ILE A 160 -44.37 0.58 2.47
CA ILE A 160 -43.60 0.56 1.22
C ILE A 160 -42.63 1.76 1.20
N ASP A 161 -41.34 1.46 1.10
CA ASP A 161 -40.31 2.43 0.71
C ASP A 161 -40.41 2.70 -0.79
N ALA A 162 -41.03 3.83 -1.14
CA ALA A 162 -41.27 4.21 -2.52
C ALA A 162 -39.98 4.36 -3.35
N VAL A 163 -38.87 4.78 -2.74
CA VAL A 163 -37.59 4.95 -3.44
C VAL A 163 -36.97 3.60 -3.74
N THR A 164 -36.94 2.69 -2.75
CA THR A 164 -36.40 1.34 -2.93
C THR A 164 -37.23 0.57 -3.96
N GLU A 165 -38.57 0.61 -3.87
CA GLU A 165 -39.46 -0.06 -4.82
C GLU A 165 -39.34 0.52 -6.24
N ALA A 166 -39.21 1.85 -6.39
CA ALA A 166 -39.05 2.46 -7.72
C ALA A 166 -37.77 2.00 -8.44
N VAL A 167 -36.68 1.78 -7.70
CA VAL A 167 -35.39 1.43 -8.31
C VAL A 167 -35.21 -0.08 -8.44
N TYR A 168 -35.53 -0.84 -7.39
CA TYR A 168 -35.23 -2.28 -7.26
C TYR A 168 -36.45 -3.19 -7.39
N GLY A 169 -37.67 -2.65 -7.47
CA GLY A 169 -38.88 -3.44 -7.65
C GLY A 169 -38.88 -4.23 -8.97
N VAL A 170 -39.80 -5.19 -9.08
CA VAL A 170 -39.91 -6.10 -10.25
C VAL A 170 -40.09 -5.38 -11.59
N ASP A 171 -40.72 -4.20 -11.56
CA ASP A 171 -40.88 -3.29 -12.70
C ASP A 171 -40.15 -1.96 -12.42
N GLY A 172 -39.01 -2.04 -11.74
CA GLY A 172 -38.21 -0.90 -11.31
C GLY A 172 -37.29 -0.35 -12.40
N ILE A 173 -36.65 0.78 -12.11
CA ILE A 173 -35.73 1.47 -13.04
C ILE A 173 -34.57 0.55 -13.45
N ARG A 174 -34.10 -0.34 -12.57
CA ARG A 174 -33.03 -1.30 -12.89
C ARG A 174 -33.42 -2.32 -13.96
N GLU A 175 -34.70 -2.66 -14.05
CA GLU A 175 -35.24 -3.57 -15.07
C GLU A 175 -35.57 -2.83 -16.38
N GLY A 176 -35.29 -1.53 -16.45
CA GLY A 176 -35.48 -0.70 -17.64
C GLY A 176 -36.80 0.07 -17.71
N ALA A 177 -37.61 0.03 -16.64
CA ALA A 177 -38.83 0.84 -16.55
C ALA A 177 -38.49 2.31 -16.24
N LEU A 178 -38.40 3.14 -17.28
CA LEU A 178 -38.00 4.56 -17.20
C LEU A 178 -39.18 5.54 -17.12
N ASP A 179 -40.41 5.03 -17.12
CA ASP A 179 -41.66 5.77 -17.01
C ASP A 179 -42.66 5.03 -16.10
N GLY A 180 -43.93 5.48 -16.06
CA GLY A 180 -44.98 4.78 -15.36
C GLY A 180 -44.79 4.69 -13.84
N ARG A 181 -44.90 3.47 -13.29
CA ARG A 181 -44.99 3.21 -11.84
C ARG A 181 -43.75 3.68 -11.05
N PRO A 182 -42.50 3.39 -11.45
CA PRO A 182 -41.32 3.92 -10.78
C PRO A 182 -41.29 5.45 -10.69
N VAL A 183 -41.66 6.14 -11.77
CA VAL A 183 -41.69 7.61 -11.79
C VAL A 183 -42.77 8.14 -10.86
N GLU A 184 -43.95 7.51 -10.81
CA GLU A 184 -45.01 7.90 -9.88
C GLU A 184 -44.61 7.71 -8.41
N LEU A 185 -43.95 6.60 -8.08
CA LEU A 185 -43.40 6.37 -6.74
C LEU A 185 -42.38 7.44 -6.36
N LEU A 186 -41.47 7.81 -7.27
CA LEU A 186 -40.49 8.87 -7.03
C LEU A 186 -41.14 10.26 -6.91
N ARG A 187 -42.21 10.56 -7.68
CA ARG A 187 -42.96 11.83 -7.51
C ARG A 187 -43.58 11.91 -6.12
N ARG A 188 -44.18 10.82 -5.63
CA ARG A 188 -44.72 10.75 -4.26
C ARG A 188 -43.63 10.94 -3.21
N ALA A 189 -42.47 10.30 -3.39
CA ALA A 189 -41.32 10.47 -2.52
C ALA A 189 -40.82 11.93 -2.50
N CYS A 190 -40.73 12.58 -3.65
CA CYS A 190 -40.39 14.00 -3.76
C CYS A 190 -41.42 14.90 -3.06
N ALA A 191 -42.72 14.62 -3.22
CA ALA A 191 -43.78 15.39 -2.56
C ALA A 191 -43.67 15.32 -1.04
N SER A 192 -43.46 14.14 -0.47
CA SER A 192 -43.20 13.95 0.97
C SER A 192 -41.98 14.78 1.44
N LEU A 193 -40.87 14.76 0.69
CA LEU A 193 -39.69 15.57 1.02
C LEU A 193 -39.98 17.07 1.04
N ILE A 194 -40.77 17.55 0.06
CA ILE A 194 -41.16 18.97 -0.04
C ILE A 194 -42.10 19.37 1.10
N GLU A 195 -43.06 18.52 1.44
CA GLU A 195 -43.96 18.73 2.60
C GLU A 195 -43.17 18.78 3.91
N GLN A 196 -42.11 17.98 4.01
CA GLN A 196 -41.16 18.04 5.12
C GLN A 196 -40.23 19.26 5.05
N GLY A 197 -40.31 20.12 4.03
CA GLY A 197 -39.53 21.36 3.92
C GLY A 197 -38.13 21.20 3.35
N ALA A 198 -37.88 20.18 2.53
CA ALA A 198 -36.64 20.09 1.74
C ALA A 198 -36.52 21.32 0.84
N GLU A 199 -35.36 21.97 0.82
CA GLU A 199 -35.05 23.12 -0.05
C GLU A 199 -34.35 22.70 -1.34
N VAL A 200 -33.78 21.49 -1.36
CA VAL A 200 -33.19 20.81 -2.52
C VAL A 200 -33.38 19.30 -2.33
N ILE A 201 -33.55 18.57 -3.43
CA ILE A 201 -33.63 17.10 -3.42
C ILE A 201 -32.39 16.51 -4.06
N VAL A 202 -31.77 15.57 -3.36
CA VAL A 202 -30.59 14.82 -3.77
C VAL A 202 -30.97 13.34 -3.97
N PRO A 203 -30.89 12.82 -5.20
CA PRO A 203 -31.02 11.38 -5.43
C PRO A 203 -29.86 10.60 -4.85
N GLY A 204 -30.17 9.62 -3.98
CA GLY A 204 -29.22 8.72 -3.34
C GLY A 204 -28.99 7.40 -4.07
N LEU A 205 -29.49 7.29 -5.30
CA LEU A 205 -29.33 6.17 -6.23
C LEU A 205 -29.05 6.74 -7.62
N THR A 206 -28.01 6.23 -8.28
CA THR A 206 -27.57 6.72 -9.59
C THR A 206 -28.55 6.38 -10.72
N GLU A 207 -29.42 5.40 -10.49
CA GLU A 207 -30.49 4.98 -11.39
C GLU A 207 -31.57 6.06 -11.55
N ILE A 208 -31.85 6.85 -10.50
CA ILE A 208 -32.85 7.93 -10.55
C ILE A 208 -32.47 8.98 -11.62
N ALA A 209 -31.17 9.11 -11.94
CA ALA A 209 -30.69 10.00 -12.98
C ALA A 209 -31.24 9.67 -14.39
N LEU A 210 -31.71 8.44 -14.61
CA LEU A 210 -32.30 7.98 -15.87
C LEU A 210 -33.73 8.51 -16.10
N VAL A 211 -34.42 8.94 -15.04
CA VAL A 211 -35.84 9.30 -15.07
C VAL A 211 -36.11 10.75 -14.64
N LEU A 212 -35.07 11.58 -14.49
CA LEU A 212 -35.23 12.98 -14.05
C LEU A 212 -36.11 13.79 -15.00
N ASP A 213 -35.95 13.60 -16.32
CA ASP A 213 -36.79 14.27 -17.32
C ASP A 213 -38.26 13.83 -17.20
N ALA A 214 -38.51 12.56 -16.88
CA ALA A 214 -39.85 12.01 -16.70
C ALA A 214 -40.51 12.48 -15.39
N LEU A 215 -39.73 12.77 -14.34
CA LEU A 215 -40.26 13.36 -13.10
C LEU A 215 -40.87 14.74 -13.35
N GLY A 216 -40.31 15.50 -14.28
CA GLY A 216 -40.75 16.85 -14.63
C GLY A 216 -40.32 17.89 -13.59
N PRO A 217 -40.79 19.15 -13.73
CA PRO A 217 -40.40 20.23 -12.84
C PRO A 217 -40.95 20.02 -11.43
N LEU A 218 -40.10 20.27 -10.43
CA LEU A 218 -40.47 20.25 -9.01
C LEU A 218 -40.40 21.67 -8.41
N PRO A 219 -41.14 21.96 -7.33
CA PRO A 219 -41.05 23.22 -6.59
C PRO A 219 -39.66 23.57 -6.05
N VAL A 220 -38.80 22.55 -5.87
CA VAL A 220 -37.43 22.69 -5.36
C VAL A 220 -36.44 22.07 -6.34
N PRO A 221 -35.17 22.51 -6.36
CA PRO A 221 -34.19 21.96 -7.28
C PRO A 221 -33.95 20.47 -7.04
N LEU A 222 -33.85 19.70 -8.12
CA LEU A 222 -33.52 18.28 -8.11
C LEU A 222 -32.13 18.08 -8.72
N VAL A 223 -31.23 17.46 -7.98
CA VAL A 223 -29.85 17.23 -8.43
C VAL A 223 -29.77 16.04 -9.38
N ASP A 224 -29.03 16.16 -10.47
CA ASP A 224 -28.60 15.02 -11.29
C ASP A 224 -27.25 14.50 -10.77
N PRO A 225 -27.21 13.39 -10.00
CA PRO A 225 -25.98 12.91 -9.38
C PRO A 225 -24.96 12.46 -10.43
N ASN A 226 -25.38 11.86 -11.54
CA ASN A 226 -24.47 11.38 -12.58
C ASN A 226 -23.85 12.56 -13.34
N GLN A 227 -24.61 13.63 -13.59
CA GLN A 227 -24.08 14.83 -14.24
C GLN A 227 -23.09 15.58 -13.35
N VAL A 228 -23.37 15.66 -12.05
CA VAL A 228 -22.45 16.23 -11.06
C VAL A 228 -21.18 15.40 -10.98
N TYR A 229 -21.31 14.08 -10.90
CA TYR A 229 -20.16 13.18 -10.78
C TYR A 229 -19.27 13.21 -12.03
N ALA A 230 -19.85 13.19 -13.23
CA ALA A 230 -19.13 13.35 -14.49
C ALA A 230 -18.27 14.62 -14.50
N ARG A 231 -18.83 15.76 -14.06
CA ARG A 231 -18.09 17.03 -13.97
C ARG A 231 -16.98 16.96 -12.92
N ARG A 232 -17.24 16.33 -11.77
CA ARG A 232 -16.22 16.18 -10.72
C ARG A 232 -15.06 15.33 -11.21
N VAL A 233 -15.31 14.18 -11.83
CA VAL A 233 -14.26 13.30 -12.39
C VAL A 233 -13.31 14.06 -13.33
N LEU A 234 -13.84 14.99 -14.12
CA LEU A 234 -13.03 15.84 -15.01
C LEU A 234 -12.31 16.99 -14.28
N ALA A 235 -12.81 17.45 -13.14
CA ALA A 235 -12.21 18.53 -12.36
C ALA A 235 -11.15 18.06 -11.35
N VAL A 236 -11.08 16.75 -11.03
CA VAL A 236 -10.11 16.25 -10.04
C VAL A 236 -8.75 16.03 -10.70
N ASP A 237 -7.72 16.74 -10.27
CA ASP A 237 -6.33 16.39 -10.60
C ASP A 237 -5.89 15.16 -9.79
N HIS A 238 -4.87 14.42 -10.25
CA HIS A 238 -4.42 13.17 -9.59
C HIS A 238 -4.21 13.33 -8.07
N GLU A 239 -3.76 14.49 -7.62
CA GLU A 239 -3.52 14.79 -6.20
C GLU A 239 -4.82 14.99 -5.38
N GLY A 240 -5.93 15.40 -6.01
CA GLY A 240 -7.19 15.69 -5.34
C GLY A 240 -8.17 14.50 -5.22
N ALA A 241 -7.88 13.36 -5.87
CA ALA A 241 -8.73 12.17 -5.85
C ALA A 241 -8.28 11.12 -4.83
N HIS A 242 -7.00 11.16 -4.44
CA HIS A 242 -6.49 10.47 -3.25
C HIS A 242 -6.83 11.37 -2.08
N GLY A 243 -8.00 11.20 -1.47
CA GLY A 243 -8.40 11.98 -0.30
C GLY A 243 -7.37 11.84 0.82
N GLY A 244 -6.37 12.73 0.85
CA GLY A 244 -5.38 12.98 1.90
C GLY A 244 -4.54 11.81 2.42
N GLN A 245 -4.78 10.55 2.02
CA GLN A 245 -4.09 9.41 2.62
C GLN A 245 -2.76 9.17 1.90
N ALA A 246 -1.67 9.52 2.59
CA ALA A 246 -0.31 9.19 2.18
C ALA A 246 -0.20 7.68 1.93
N GLU A 247 0.42 7.30 0.82
CA GLU A 247 0.61 5.89 0.48
C GLU A 247 1.36 5.19 1.65
N PRO A 248 0.85 4.05 2.16
CA PRO A 248 1.47 3.41 3.30
C PRO A 248 2.93 3.06 3.04
N PHE A 249 3.83 3.38 3.97
CA PHE A 249 5.23 3.01 3.85
C PHE A 249 5.37 1.48 3.92
N ARG A 250 5.95 0.88 2.86
CA ARG A 250 6.19 -0.56 2.78
C ARG A 250 7.68 -0.85 2.64
N ILE A 251 8.18 -1.86 3.35
CA ILE A 251 9.55 -2.36 3.21
C ILE A 251 9.53 -3.59 2.30
N GLY A 252 10.33 -3.57 1.24
CA GLY A 252 10.59 -4.75 0.42
C GLY A 252 11.76 -5.56 0.99
N VAL A 253 11.64 -6.88 1.03
CA VAL A 253 12.72 -7.77 1.50
C VAL A 253 13.10 -8.74 0.39
N VAL A 254 14.33 -8.65 -0.11
CA VAL A 254 14.90 -9.69 -0.99
C VAL A 254 15.43 -10.81 -0.12
N GLY A 255 14.59 -11.81 0.10
CA GLY A 255 14.86 -12.97 0.93
C GLY A 255 15.32 -14.20 0.17
N GLY A 256 15.38 -15.33 0.87
CA GLY A 256 15.75 -16.63 0.29
C GLY A 256 17.27 -16.86 0.16
N VAL A 257 18.10 -15.91 0.61
CA VAL A 257 19.56 -15.93 0.40
C VAL A 257 20.39 -15.97 1.71
N GLY A 258 20.02 -16.71 2.77
CA GLY A 258 19.15 -17.89 2.79
C GLY A 258 17.74 -17.71 3.40
N PRO A 259 16.87 -18.74 3.31
CA PRO A 259 15.52 -18.69 3.85
C PRO A 259 15.46 -18.44 5.37
N ALA A 260 16.28 -19.15 6.15
CA ALA A 260 16.30 -19.02 7.61
C ALA A 260 16.73 -17.62 8.07
N ALA A 261 17.75 -17.04 7.43
CA ALA A 261 18.19 -15.67 7.66
C ALA A 261 17.10 -14.64 7.34
N THR A 262 16.27 -14.90 6.34
CA THR A 262 15.13 -14.03 6.01
C THR A 262 14.09 -14.05 7.14
N VAL A 263 13.72 -15.24 7.62
CA VAL A 263 12.76 -15.38 8.73
C VAL A 263 13.29 -14.71 10.01
N ASP A 264 14.57 -14.87 10.30
CA ASP A 264 15.22 -14.22 11.44
C ASP A 264 15.23 -12.68 11.30
N PHE A 265 15.46 -12.15 10.11
CA PHE A 265 15.32 -10.72 9.83
C PHE A 265 13.89 -10.21 10.07
N LEU A 266 12.87 -10.95 9.64
CA LEU A 266 11.46 -10.59 9.89
C LEU A 266 11.13 -10.58 11.37
N ARG A 267 11.62 -11.57 12.13
CA ARG A 267 11.49 -11.62 13.60
C ARG A 267 12.08 -10.36 14.24
N LYS A 268 13.28 -9.94 13.81
CA LYS A 268 13.94 -8.74 14.32
C LYS A 268 13.18 -7.46 13.96
N LEU A 269 12.64 -7.35 12.75
CA LEU A 269 11.78 -6.21 12.38
C LEU A 269 10.59 -6.08 13.34
N VAL A 270 9.91 -7.19 13.64
CA VAL A 270 8.80 -7.20 14.60
C VAL A 270 9.26 -6.75 15.98
N GLN A 271 10.39 -7.28 16.47
CA GLN A 271 10.95 -6.93 17.79
C GLN A 271 11.33 -5.46 17.94
N HIS A 272 11.83 -4.82 16.87
CA HIS A 272 12.24 -3.41 16.91
C HIS A 272 11.15 -2.43 16.53
N THR A 273 10.00 -2.91 16.04
CA THR A 273 8.89 -2.03 15.71
C THR A 273 8.12 -1.68 16.97
N PRO A 274 8.03 -0.40 17.36
CA PRO A 274 7.19 0.00 18.48
C PRO A 274 5.71 -0.10 18.07
N ALA A 275 5.04 -1.17 18.51
CA ALA A 275 3.65 -1.46 18.18
C ALA A 275 2.87 -1.88 19.42
N ALA A 276 1.62 -1.39 19.57
CA ALA A 276 0.71 -1.80 20.64
C ALA A 276 -0.34 -2.81 20.16
N ARG A 277 -0.54 -2.90 18.84
CA ARG A 277 -1.43 -3.83 18.15
C ARG A 277 -0.90 -4.13 16.76
N ASP A 278 -1.45 -5.16 16.12
CA ASP A 278 -1.02 -5.62 14.80
C ASP A 278 -0.96 -4.52 13.74
N GLN A 279 -1.93 -3.60 13.73
CA GLN A 279 -2.03 -2.53 12.73
C GLN A 279 -0.93 -1.46 12.86
N ASP A 280 -0.21 -1.42 13.99
CA ASP A 280 0.89 -0.49 14.21
C ASP A 280 2.22 -1.07 13.68
N HIS A 281 2.26 -2.34 13.26
CA HIS A 281 3.45 -2.93 12.65
C HIS A 281 3.69 -2.44 11.22
N LEU A 282 4.95 -2.57 10.77
CA LEU A 282 5.37 -2.18 9.44
C LEU A 282 4.78 -3.09 8.36
N LYS A 283 4.28 -2.51 7.26
CA LYS A 283 3.87 -3.27 6.08
C LYS A 283 5.12 -3.80 5.35
N LEU A 284 5.14 -5.10 5.06
CA LEU A 284 6.25 -5.78 4.40
C LEU A 284 5.80 -6.48 3.11
N ILE A 285 6.67 -6.51 2.12
CA ILE A 285 6.57 -7.42 0.96
C ILE A 285 7.86 -8.24 0.94
N VAL A 286 7.74 -9.56 0.98
CA VAL A 286 8.89 -10.46 1.07
C VAL A 286 8.97 -11.32 -0.18
N GLU A 287 10.04 -11.15 -0.94
CA GLU A 287 10.40 -12.03 -2.05
C GLU A 287 11.33 -13.12 -1.51
N GLN A 288 10.75 -14.21 -1.00
CA GLN A 288 11.50 -15.35 -0.46
C GLN A 288 11.95 -16.28 -1.61
N ASN A 289 13.09 -15.97 -2.24
CA ASN A 289 13.54 -16.66 -3.46
C ASN A 289 14.87 -17.41 -3.27
N PRO A 290 14.82 -18.71 -2.88
CA PRO A 290 16.02 -19.53 -2.75
C PRO A 290 16.62 -19.98 -4.10
N GLN A 291 15.95 -19.73 -5.23
CA GLN A 291 16.47 -20.01 -6.58
C GLN A 291 17.47 -18.94 -7.06
N ILE A 292 17.71 -17.87 -6.29
CA ILE A 292 18.80 -16.93 -6.58
C ILE A 292 20.14 -17.67 -6.50
N PRO A 293 20.97 -17.65 -7.57
CA PRO A 293 22.28 -18.30 -7.59
C PRO A 293 23.13 -18.04 -6.35
N ASP A 294 23.97 -19.01 -5.99
CA ASP A 294 24.84 -18.88 -4.83
C ASP A 294 25.88 -17.76 -5.05
N ARG A 295 25.89 -16.80 -4.13
CA ARG A 295 26.75 -15.61 -4.22
C ARG A 295 28.22 -15.98 -4.07
N THR A 296 28.54 -16.94 -3.20
CA THR A 296 29.92 -17.36 -2.94
C THR A 296 30.47 -18.13 -4.14
N ALA A 297 29.70 -19.07 -4.68
CA ALA A 297 30.07 -19.86 -5.86
C ALA A 297 30.40 -18.97 -7.07
N HIS A 298 29.71 -17.84 -7.24
CA HIS A 298 30.03 -16.88 -8.29
C HIS A 298 31.27 -16.02 -7.98
N LEU A 299 31.40 -15.52 -6.73
CA LEU A 299 32.47 -14.58 -6.38
C LEU A 299 33.86 -15.24 -6.29
N VAL A 300 33.93 -16.52 -5.90
CA VAL A 300 35.21 -17.24 -5.70
C VAL A 300 35.31 -18.54 -6.49
N GLY A 301 34.40 -18.77 -7.45
CA GLY A 301 34.37 -19.96 -8.29
C GLY A 301 33.74 -19.67 -9.65
N GLU A 302 33.17 -20.70 -10.27
CA GLU A 302 32.56 -20.63 -11.61
C GLU A 302 31.02 -20.66 -11.56
N GLY A 303 30.43 -20.31 -10.41
CA GLY A 303 28.99 -20.30 -10.22
C GLY A 303 28.27 -19.24 -11.06
N PRO A 304 26.97 -19.42 -11.36
CA PRO A 304 26.20 -18.47 -12.15
C PRO A 304 26.04 -17.11 -11.44
N ASP A 305 26.07 -16.02 -12.21
CA ASP A 305 25.94 -14.65 -11.69
C ASP A 305 24.54 -14.39 -11.09
N PRO A 306 24.42 -14.04 -9.78
CA PRO A 306 23.14 -13.76 -9.15
C PRO A 306 22.55 -12.39 -9.47
N THR A 307 23.28 -11.50 -10.17
CA THR A 307 22.92 -10.08 -10.36
C THR A 307 21.51 -9.92 -10.95
N VAL A 308 21.17 -10.67 -12.00
CA VAL A 308 19.86 -10.57 -12.67
C VAL A 308 18.74 -11.02 -11.75
N SER A 309 18.94 -12.12 -11.01
CA SER A 309 17.93 -12.64 -10.09
C SER A 309 17.69 -11.70 -8.90
N LEU A 310 18.76 -11.12 -8.34
CA LEU A 310 18.69 -10.09 -7.29
C LEU A 310 17.98 -8.82 -7.79
N TYR A 311 18.32 -8.35 -9.00
CA TYR A 311 17.67 -7.19 -9.61
C TYR A 311 16.18 -7.44 -9.89
N ALA A 312 15.83 -8.62 -10.42
CA ALA A 312 14.45 -9.00 -10.68
C ALA A 312 13.62 -9.04 -9.39
N ALA A 313 14.19 -9.56 -8.29
CA ALA A 313 13.57 -9.52 -6.97
C ALA A 313 13.34 -8.07 -6.51
N CYS A 314 14.34 -7.19 -6.62
CA CYS A 314 14.19 -5.77 -6.28
C CYS A 314 13.10 -5.09 -7.11
N LYS A 315 13.02 -5.35 -8.42
CA LYS A 315 12.00 -4.76 -9.30
C LYS A 315 10.59 -5.23 -8.96
N ARG A 316 10.40 -6.51 -8.58
CA ARG A 316 9.10 -6.99 -8.09
C ARG A 316 8.67 -6.26 -6.83
N LEU A 317 9.59 -6.04 -5.90
CA LEU A 317 9.30 -5.30 -4.66
C LEU A 317 8.97 -3.83 -4.93
N GLU A 318 9.71 -3.18 -5.82
CA GLU A 318 9.45 -1.80 -6.26
C GLU A 318 8.07 -1.68 -6.94
N GLN A 319 7.73 -2.61 -7.84
CA GLN A 319 6.42 -2.69 -8.48
C GLN A 319 5.29 -2.99 -7.47
N GLY A 320 5.60 -3.73 -6.40
CA GLY A 320 4.71 -3.94 -5.27
C GLY A 320 4.51 -2.70 -4.37
N GLY A 321 5.14 -1.57 -4.69
CA GLY A 321 5.01 -0.33 -3.93
C GLY A 321 5.87 -0.29 -2.66
N ALA A 322 6.95 -1.07 -2.60
CA ALA A 322 7.98 -0.89 -1.56
C ALA A 322 8.60 0.52 -1.68
N LYS A 323 8.92 1.14 -0.54
CA LYS A 323 9.57 2.46 -0.46
C LYS A 323 11.07 2.36 -0.16
N LEU A 324 11.52 1.19 0.30
CA LEU A 324 12.93 0.80 0.39
C LEU A 324 13.05 -0.72 0.25
N VAL A 325 14.27 -1.19 0.00
CA VAL A 325 14.61 -2.61 -0.05
C VAL A 325 15.62 -2.98 1.02
N ALA A 326 15.40 -4.08 1.72
CA ALA A 326 16.35 -4.73 2.61
C ALA A 326 16.79 -6.08 2.03
N ILE A 327 18.07 -6.42 2.17
CA ILE A 327 18.64 -7.69 1.73
C ILE A 327 19.35 -8.34 2.92
N PRO A 328 18.75 -9.27 3.68
CA PRO A 328 19.40 -9.91 4.83
C PRO A 328 20.45 -10.95 4.40
N CYS A 329 21.46 -10.52 3.64
CA CYS A 329 22.59 -11.33 3.17
C CYS A 329 23.80 -10.43 2.88
N ASN A 330 24.87 -10.60 3.66
CA ASN A 330 26.10 -9.82 3.47
C ASN A 330 26.75 -10.07 2.10
N THR A 331 26.88 -11.33 1.69
CA THR A 331 27.49 -11.68 0.40
C THR A 331 26.75 -11.05 -0.80
N ALA A 332 25.42 -10.88 -0.72
CA ALA A 332 24.62 -10.27 -1.78
C ALA A 332 24.93 -8.77 -1.99
N HIS A 333 25.52 -8.09 -0.99
CA HIS A 333 25.86 -6.69 -1.10
C HIS A 333 27.01 -6.40 -2.06
N ALA A 334 27.81 -7.42 -2.44
CA ALA A 334 28.81 -7.30 -3.50
C ALA A 334 28.21 -6.95 -4.88
N PHE A 335 26.89 -7.11 -5.04
CA PHE A 335 26.17 -6.83 -6.29
C PHE A 335 25.32 -5.56 -6.22
N VAL A 336 25.18 -4.93 -5.04
CA VAL A 336 24.25 -3.80 -4.82
C VAL A 336 24.62 -2.57 -5.65
N GLU A 337 25.91 -2.27 -5.82
CA GLU A 337 26.35 -1.13 -6.64
C GLU A 337 25.91 -1.25 -8.11
N ARG A 338 25.78 -2.48 -8.62
CA ARG A 338 25.30 -2.74 -10.00
C ARG A 338 23.78 -2.57 -10.12
N ILE A 339 23.06 -2.77 -9.01
CA ILE A 339 21.60 -2.86 -8.93
C ILE A 339 20.97 -1.51 -8.57
N GLN A 340 21.48 -0.82 -7.54
CA GLN A 340 20.92 0.41 -6.99
C GLN A 340 20.65 1.50 -8.05
N PRO A 341 21.54 1.76 -9.03
CA PRO A 341 21.29 2.78 -10.06
C PRO A 341 20.10 2.49 -10.98
N ARG A 342 19.56 1.27 -10.95
CA ARG A 342 18.43 0.81 -11.79
C ARG A 342 17.09 0.83 -11.04
N LEU A 343 17.08 1.22 -9.78
CA LEU A 343 15.90 1.31 -8.91
C LEU A 343 15.56 2.77 -8.63
N SER A 344 14.27 3.08 -8.51
CA SER A 344 13.76 4.36 -8.03
C SER A 344 13.68 4.43 -6.49
N ILE A 345 13.84 3.29 -5.81
CA ILE A 345 13.83 3.17 -4.35
C ILE A 345 15.21 2.76 -3.81
N PRO A 346 15.58 3.20 -2.59
CA PRO A 346 16.87 2.87 -1.98
C PRO A 346 16.91 1.43 -1.47
N ILE A 347 18.05 0.77 -1.64
CA ILE A 347 18.46 -0.42 -0.90
C ILE A 347 19.17 0.05 0.36
N VAL A 348 18.71 -0.40 1.53
CA VAL A 348 19.44 -0.18 2.79
C VAL A 348 20.67 -1.07 2.77
N ASN A 349 21.83 -0.50 2.50
CA ASN A 349 23.09 -1.24 2.46
C ASN A 349 23.48 -1.70 3.87
N MET A 350 23.31 -2.99 4.12
CA MET A 350 23.57 -3.68 5.39
C MET A 350 25.00 -3.47 5.89
N LEU A 351 25.99 -3.42 4.99
CA LEU A 351 27.39 -3.27 5.35
C LEU A 351 27.68 -1.85 5.85
N THR A 352 27.17 -0.84 5.13
CA THR A 352 27.34 0.57 5.49
C THR A 352 26.65 0.88 6.83
N VAL A 353 25.40 0.45 7.03
CA VAL A 353 24.70 0.70 8.30
C VAL A 353 25.35 -0.04 9.47
N THR A 354 25.92 -1.22 9.22
CA THR A 354 26.67 -1.99 10.23
C THR A 354 27.98 -1.31 10.61
N ALA A 355 28.76 -0.84 9.64
CA ALA A 355 30.02 -0.16 9.91
C ALA A 355 29.80 1.14 10.72
N ARG A 356 28.78 1.93 10.36
CA ARG A 356 28.39 3.13 11.13
C ARG A 356 27.97 2.77 12.55
N HIS A 357 27.14 1.74 12.70
CA HIS A 357 26.72 1.26 14.01
C HIS A 357 27.92 0.85 14.88
N LEU A 358 28.93 0.18 14.30
CA LEU A 358 30.15 -0.15 15.01
C LEU A 358 30.91 1.09 15.47
N ARG A 359 31.03 2.11 14.61
CA ARG A 359 31.72 3.37 14.96
C ARG A 359 30.99 4.11 16.08
N GLU A 360 29.67 4.16 16.04
CA GLU A 360 28.85 4.79 17.08
C GLU A 360 28.93 4.02 18.41
N ARG A 361 28.84 2.69 18.37
CA ARG A 361 28.75 1.86 19.57
C ARG A 361 30.10 1.57 20.22
N PHE A 362 31.15 1.46 19.41
CA PHE A 362 32.50 1.09 19.84
C PHE A 362 33.54 2.10 19.30
N PRO A 363 33.47 3.37 19.72
CA PRO A 363 34.33 4.43 19.16
C PRO A 363 35.83 4.19 19.40
N GLU A 364 36.18 3.46 20.45
CA GLU A 364 37.56 3.10 20.81
C GLU A 364 38.08 1.88 20.05
N ALA A 365 37.20 1.09 19.43
CA ALA A 365 37.64 -0.04 18.61
C ALA A 365 38.45 0.46 17.40
N ARG A 366 39.46 -0.33 17.04
CA ARG A 366 40.31 -0.12 15.86
C ARG A 366 40.26 -1.33 14.95
N GLU A 367 40.21 -2.51 15.54
CA GLU A 367 40.17 -3.79 14.84
C GLU A 367 38.81 -4.46 15.05
N ILE A 368 38.23 -4.96 13.97
CA ILE A 368 36.94 -5.66 13.97
C ILE A 368 37.18 -7.05 13.39
N GLY A 369 36.92 -8.08 14.19
CA GLY A 369 36.90 -9.46 13.73
C GLY A 369 35.70 -9.70 12.82
N VAL A 370 35.86 -10.43 11.72
CA VAL A 370 34.76 -10.73 10.80
C VAL A 370 34.68 -12.22 10.53
N LEU A 371 33.58 -12.83 10.96
CA LEU A 371 33.21 -14.20 10.61
C LEU A 371 32.21 -14.15 9.45
N ALA A 372 32.64 -14.52 8.24
CA ALA A 372 31.80 -14.41 7.05
C ALA A 372 32.10 -15.53 6.05
N THR A 373 31.27 -15.65 5.01
CA THR A 373 31.55 -16.56 3.89
C THR A 373 32.83 -16.14 3.18
N SER A 374 33.54 -17.08 2.57
CA SER A 374 34.72 -16.78 1.76
C SER A 374 34.40 -15.84 0.60
N GLY A 375 33.18 -15.90 0.04
CA GLY A 375 32.71 -14.95 -0.97
C GLY A 375 32.61 -13.52 -0.43
N THR A 376 32.15 -13.34 0.81
CA THR A 376 32.08 -12.01 1.46
C THR A 376 33.48 -11.45 1.75
N LEU A 377 34.41 -12.30 2.17
CA LEU A 377 35.79 -11.87 2.44
C LEU A 377 36.52 -11.53 1.13
N ALA A 378 36.39 -12.38 0.10
CA ALA A 378 37.04 -12.21 -1.19
C ALA A 378 36.52 -10.99 -1.97
N SER A 379 35.23 -10.68 -1.88
CA SER A 379 34.67 -9.49 -2.52
C SER A 379 35.16 -8.18 -1.90
N GLY A 380 35.73 -8.21 -0.69
CA GLY A 380 36.26 -7.01 -0.03
C GLY A 380 35.20 -6.08 0.56
N VAL A 381 33.91 -6.41 0.44
CA VAL A 381 32.82 -5.47 0.77
C VAL A 381 32.80 -5.04 2.24
N TYR A 382 33.11 -5.94 3.18
CA TYR A 382 33.26 -5.55 4.59
C TYR A 382 34.58 -4.82 4.85
N ARG A 383 35.66 -5.19 4.17
CA ARG A 383 36.95 -4.50 4.29
C ARG A 383 36.79 -3.02 3.93
N GLU A 384 36.10 -2.75 2.83
CA GLU A 384 35.82 -1.40 2.34
C GLU A 384 34.87 -0.64 3.28
N ALA A 385 33.75 -1.25 3.66
CA ALA A 385 32.78 -0.62 4.56
C ALA A 385 33.38 -0.29 5.94
N LEU A 386 34.19 -1.19 6.50
CA LEU A 386 34.88 -0.98 7.77
C LEU A 386 35.98 0.08 7.66
N ALA A 387 36.78 0.06 6.59
CA ALA A 387 37.83 1.04 6.37
C ALA A 387 37.27 2.47 6.20
N ALA A 388 36.11 2.61 5.55
CA ALA A 388 35.42 3.90 5.42
C ALA A 388 35.06 4.53 6.78
N GLU A 389 34.85 3.70 7.80
CA GLU A 389 34.59 4.12 9.18
C GLU A 389 35.86 4.08 10.06
N GLY A 390 37.04 3.88 9.47
CA GLY A 390 38.34 3.91 10.18
C GLY A 390 38.69 2.64 10.94
N PHE A 391 38.13 1.49 10.58
CA PHE A 391 38.44 0.20 11.18
C PHE A 391 39.37 -0.66 10.31
N VAL A 392 40.13 -1.54 10.95
CA VAL A 392 40.91 -2.61 10.32
C VAL A 392 40.15 -3.93 10.47
N GLN A 393 40.00 -4.67 9.37
CA GLN A 393 39.36 -5.98 9.36
C GLN A 393 40.34 -7.07 9.80
N LEU A 394 39.95 -7.87 10.80
CA LEU A 394 40.60 -9.12 11.16
C LEU A 394 39.75 -10.31 10.68
N VAL A 395 40.38 -11.33 10.11
CA VAL A 395 39.70 -12.52 9.58
C VAL A 395 40.34 -13.80 10.14
N PRO A 396 39.60 -14.92 10.24
CA PRO A 396 40.18 -16.18 10.67
C PRO A 396 41.30 -16.66 9.74
N PRO A 397 42.31 -17.37 10.26
CA PRO A 397 43.29 -18.08 9.45
C PRO A 397 42.63 -19.06 8.46
N PRO A 398 43.26 -19.40 7.32
CA PRO A 398 42.64 -20.20 6.26
C PRO A 398 41.99 -21.52 6.71
N ALA A 399 42.64 -22.26 7.63
CA ALA A 399 42.10 -23.51 8.15
C ALA A 399 40.81 -23.32 8.97
N LEU A 400 40.71 -22.22 9.74
CA LEU A 400 39.51 -21.88 10.50
C LEU A 400 38.43 -21.26 9.59
N GLN A 401 38.82 -20.52 8.56
CA GLN A 401 37.88 -20.04 7.55
C GLN A 401 37.20 -21.19 6.80
N ALA A 402 37.91 -22.30 6.53
CA ALA A 402 37.31 -23.50 5.96
C ALA A 402 36.26 -24.13 6.91
N ARG A 403 36.50 -24.10 8.22
CA ARG A 403 35.54 -24.55 9.24
C ARG A 403 34.32 -23.62 9.33
N VAL A 404 34.52 -22.31 9.24
CA VAL A 404 33.40 -21.33 9.12
C VAL A 404 32.54 -21.65 7.90
N MET A 405 33.16 -21.93 6.75
CA MET A 405 32.42 -22.34 5.55
C MET A 405 31.65 -23.65 5.75
N ALA A 406 32.25 -24.65 6.40
CA ALA A 406 31.58 -25.92 6.71
C ALA A 406 30.41 -25.74 7.71
N ALA A 407 30.57 -24.88 8.72
CA ALA A 407 29.51 -24.53 9.65
C ALA A 407 28.33 -23.84 8.96
N ILE A 408 28.58 -23.07 7.89
CA ILE A 408 27.55 -22.38 7.12
C ILE A 408 26.87 -23.32 6.10
N TYR A 409 27.66 -23.99 5.26
CA TYR A 409 27.20 -24.72 4.07
C TYR A 409 27.28 -26.25 4.16
N GLY A 410 28.04 -26.80 5.11
CA GLY A 410 28.28 -28.24 5.20
C GLY A 410 27.01 -29.02 5.51
N GLU A 411 27.09 -30.35 5.41
CA GLU A 411 25.96 -31.26 5.66
C GLU A 411 25.36 -31.08 7.06
N ALA A 412 26.19 -30.79 8.06
CA ALA A 412 25.79 -30.44 9.42
C ALA A 412 25.82 -28.92 9.68
N GLY A 413 25.68 -28.12 8.63
CA GLY A 413 25.75 -26.66 8.68
C GLY A 413 24.39 -25.99 8.90
N VAL A 414 24.41 -24.71 9.24
CA VAL A 414 23.20 -23.95 9.56
C VAL A 414 22.26 -23.77 8.37
N LYS A 415 22.76 -23.70 7.12
CA LYS A 415 21.89 -23.69 5.93
C LYS A 415 21.16 -25.02 5.71
N ALA A 416 21.68 -26.12 6.26
CA ALA A 416 21.02 -27.42 6.26
C ALA A 416 20.07 -27.64 7.46
N GLY A 417 19.92 -26.62 8.33
CA GLY A 417 19.01 -26.64 9.47
C GLY A 417 19.65 -26.97 10.83
N PHE A 418 20.97 -27.15 10.89
CA PHE A 418 21.67 -27.48 12.12
C PHE A 418 22.11 -26.22 12.87
N VAL A 419 21.64 -26.06 14.11
CA VAL A 419 21.95 -24.89 14.96
C VAL A 419 22.77 -25.22 16.22
N GLN A 420 23.19 -26.47 16.38
CA GLN A 420 24.00 -26.97 17.51
C GLN A 420 25.00 -28.01 17.03
N GLY A 421 25.94 -28.40 17.90
CA GLY A 421 26.98 -29.38 17.60
C GLY A 421 28.10 -28.78 16.76
N ARG A 422 28.61 -29.56 15.79
CA ARG A 422 29.84 -29.23 15.04
C ARG A 422 29.82 -27.85 14.39
N CYS A 423 28.71 -27.42 13.80
CA CYS A 423 28.62 -26.09 13.19
C CYS A 423 28.87 -24.98 14.21
N ARG A 424 28.37 -25.11 15.45
CA ARG A 424 28.59 -24.14 16.52
C ARG A 424 30.05 -24.19 17.00
N GLU A 425 30.58 -25.39 17.26
CA GLU A 425 31.98 -25.59 17.69
C GLU A 425 32.99 -25.03 16.68
N ASP A 426 32.69 -25.15 15.38
CA ASP A 426 33.51 -24.62 14.29
C ASP A 426 33.52 -23.08 14.28
N ILE A 427 32.39 -22.44 14.58
CA ILE A 427 32.31 -20.97 14.71
C ILE A 427 32.99 -20.49 15.99
N GLU A 428 32.80 -21.18 17.12
CA GLU A 428 33.46 -20.84 18.40
C GLU A 428 34.99 -20.92 18.27
N ALA A 429 35.53 -21.93 17.60
CA ALA A 429 36.98 -22.01 17.36
C ALA A 429 37.51 -20.88 16.45
N ALA A 430 36.74 -20.44 15.47
CA ALA A 430 37.11 -19.31 14.62
C ALA A 430 37.04 -17.97 15.38
N LEU A 431 36.05 -17.83 16.26
CA LEU A 431 35.92 -16.70 17.18
C LEU A 431 37.14 -16.63 18.13
N ASP A 432 37.52 -17.74 18.76
CA ASP A 432 38.66 -17.80 19.67
C ASP A 432 39.96 -17.32 19.01
N ALA A 433 40.18 -17.71 17.76
CA ALA A 433 41.34 -17.25 16.99
C ALA A 433 41.31 -15.75 16.70
N LEU A 434 40.14 -15.17 16.41
CA LEU A 434 40.00 -13.72 16.25
C LEU A 434 40.28 -12.99 17.57
N VAL A 435 39.82 -13.53 18.70
CA VAL A 435 40.04 -12.95 20.03
C VAL A 435 41.52 -12.99 20.40
N ALA A 436 42.20 -14.11 20.12
CA ALA A 436 43.64 -14.26 20.28
C ALA A 436 44.43 -13.30 19.38
N ALA A 437 43.90 -12.98 18.20
CA ALA A 437 44.47 -11.99 17.29
C ALA A 437 44.19 -10.52 17.69
N GLY A 438 43.48 -10.28 18.80
CA GLY A 438 43.24 -8.93 19.34
C GLY A 438 41.81 -8.43 19.18
N ALA A 439 40.93 -9.14 18.47
CA ALA A 439 39.55 -8.70 18.30
C ALA A 439 38.81 -8.63 19.65
N ARG A 440 38.16 -7.50 19.91
CA ARG A 440 37.23 -7.30 21.05
C ARG A 440 35.80 -7.06 20.59
N VAL A 441 35.63 -6.79 19.31
CA VAL A 441 34.33 -6.70 18.63
C VAL A 441 34.40 -7.61 17.41
N VAL A 442 33.45 -8.52 17.28
CA VAL A 442 33.38 -9.49 16.19
C VAL A 442 32.04 -9.40 15.50
N LEU A 443 32.07 -9.17 14.20
CA LEU A 443 30.92 -9.20 13.32
C LEU A 443 30.56 -10.64 12.94
N LEU A 444 29.30 -10.98 13.15
CA LEU A 444 28.64 -12.17 12.59
C LEU A 444 28.27 -11.89 11.12
N GLY A 445 29.30 -11.71 10.29
CA GLY A 445 29.26 -11.31 8.87
C GLY A 445 28.62 -12.31 7.90
N CYS A 446 27.93 -13.34 8.38
CA CYS A 446 26.99 -14.17 7.60
C CYS A 446 25.68 -14.24 8.39
N THR A 447 24.55 -14.00 7.73
CA THR A 447 23.25 -13.81 8.39
C THR A 447 22.67 -15.10 8.99
N GLU A 448 23.29 -16.25 8.72
CA GLU A 448 23.01 -17.49 9.43
C GLU A 448 23.78 -17.66 10.75
N LEU A 449 24.88 -16.93 10.97
CA LEU A 449 25.69 -17.06 12.20
C LEU A 449 24.98 -16.62 13.48
N PRO A 450 24.11 -15.58 13.49
CA PRO A 450 23.31 -15.24 14.65
C PRO A 450 22.36 -16.35 15.14
N LEU A 451 22.08 -17.35 14.29
CA LEU A 451 21.30 -18.53 14.67
C LEU A 451 22.12 -19.53 15.50
N LEU A 452 23.45 -19.48 15.41
CA LEU A 452 24.39 -20.33 16.16
C LEU A 452 24.87 -19.63 17.44
N LEU A 453 25.24 -18.36 17.31
CA LEU A 453 25.78 -17.55 18.40
C LEU A 453 24.96 -16.25 18.51
N PRO A 454 24.24 -16.03 19.63
CA PRO A 454 23.50 -14.79 19.82
C PRO A 454 24.46 -13.60 19.93
N ALA A 455 24.06 -12.46 19.38
CA ALA A 455 24.77 -11.20 19.58
C ALA A 455 24.69 -10.72 21.03
N GLY A 456 25.66 -9.89 21.39
CA GLY A 456 25.84 -9.41 22.76
C GLY A 456 27.26 -9.63 23.25
N GLU A 457 27.47 -9.36 24.53
CA GLU A 457 28.77 -9.54 25.13
C GLU A 457 28.91 -10.97 25.69
N ILE A 458 30.05 -11.57 25.40
CA ILE A 458 30.41 -12.92 25.86
C ILE A 458 31.81 -12.91 26.50
N ALA A 459 32.06 -13.91 27.34
CA ALA A 459 33.41 -14.22 27.81
C ALA A 459 34.12 -15.09 26.77
N GLY A 460 35.13 -14.53 26.12
CA GLY A 460 36.06 -15.26 25.27
C GLY A 460 37.15 -15.99 26.08
N PRO A 461 38.12 -16.62 25.39
CA PRO A 461 39.23 -17.33 26.03
C PRO A 461 39.96 -16.47 27.07
N GLY A 462 40.23 -17.05 28.23
CA GLY A 462 40.91 -16.35 29.32
C GLY A 462 40.08 -15.24 30.00
N GLY A 463 38.75 -15.23 29.82
CA GLY A 463 37.84 -14.27 30.46
C GLY A 463 37.80 -12.89 29.77
N VAL A 464 38.35 -12.78 28.57
CA VAL A 464 38.32 -11.54 27.77
C VAL A 464 36.89 -11.24 27.36
N ARG A 465 36.39 -10.02 27.61
CA ARG A 465 35.06 -9.60 27.15
C ARG A 465 35.09 -9.31 25.65
N VAL A 466 34.18 -9.92 24.91
CA VAL A 466 34.06 -9.80 23.44
C VAL A 466 32.63 -9.45 23.09
N ASN A 467 32.44 -8.45 22.21
CA ASN A 467 31.13 -8.06 21.72
C ASN A 467 30.87 -8.70 20.36
N LEU A 468 29.86 -9.57 20.29
CA LEU A 468 29.34 -10.10 19.03
C LEU A 468 28.29 -9.15 18.48
N VAL A 469 28.49 -8.71 17.24
CA VAL A 469 27.58 -7.79 16.55
C VAL A 469 26.91 -8.51 15.41
N ASP A 470 25.58 -8.39 15.38
CA ASP A 470 24.70 -9.01 14.40
C ASP A 470 24.28 -7.98 13.33
N PRO A 471 24.79 -8.10 12.10
CA PRO A 471 24.44 -7.17 11.03
C PRO A 471 22.95 -7.21 10.66
N THR A 472 22.27 -8.35 10.83
CA THR A 472 20.84 -8.50 10.51
C THR A 472 19.99 -7.68 11.48
N GLU A 473 20.37 -7.67 12.75
CA GLU A 473 19.78 -6.82 13.80
C GLU A 473 19.95 -5.33 13.47
N VAL A 474 21.17 -4.91 13.07
CA VAL A 474 21.44 -3.52 12.67
C VAL A 474 20.62 -3.13 11.44
N LEU A 475 20.55 -4.00 10.43
CA LEU A 475 19.72 -3.78 9.25
C LEU A 475 18.25 -3.61 9.62
N ALA A 476 17.72 -4.44 10.52
CA ALA A 476 16.32 -4.36 10.95
C ALA A 476 16.04 -3.01 11.61
N ARG A 477 16.88 -2.59 12.57
CA ARG A 477 16.78 -1.28 13.23
C ARG A 477 16.85 -0.12 12.24
N ALA A 478 17.75 -0.19 11.25
CA ALA A 478 17.86 0.83 10.21
C ALA A 478 16.58 0.94 9.36
N CYS A 479 15.97 -0.20 9.01
CA CYS A 479 14.70 -0.23 8.27
C CYS A 479 13.54 0.34 9.10
N VAL A 480 13.44 -0.02 10.39
CA VAL A 480 12.42 0.55 11.29
C VAL A 480 12.61 2.07 11.39
N ALA A 481 13.83 2.55 11.63
CA ALA A 481 14.11 3.97 11.75
C ALA A 481 13.75 4.75 10.47
N ALA A 482 14.03 4.18 9.30
CA ALA A 482 13.64 4.78 8.02
C ALA A 482 12.11 4.87 7.87
N ALA A 483 11.38 3.82 8.24
CA ALA A 483 9.92 3.80 8.18
C ALA A 483 9.29 4.79 9.17
N THR A 484 9.78 4.86 10.41
CA THR A 484 9.32 5.83 11.42
C THR A 484 9.56 7.26 10.96
N LYS A 485 10.72 7.55 10.36
CA LYS A 485 11.01 8.88 9.82
C LYS A 485 10.03 9.27 8.71
N ALA A 486 9.69 8.34 7.81
CA ALA A 486 8.71 8.57 6.75
C ALA A 486 7.31 8.82 7.31
N ALA A 487 6.88 8.05 8.33
CA ALA A 487 5.60 8.26 8.99
C ALA A 487 5.51 9.65 9.65
N ASN A 488 6.57 10.10 10.33
CA ASN A 488 6.64 11.42 10.95
C ASN A 488 6.61 12.56 9.91
N ALA A 489 7.27 12.38 8.77
CA ALA A 489 7.23 13.35 7.68
C ALA A 489 5.81 13.50 7.12
N ALA A 490 5.11 12.39 6.87
CA ALA A 490 3.73 12.40 6.40
C ALA A 490 2.76 13.06 7.41
N ALA A 491 2.96 12.85 8.71
CA ALA A 491 2.16 13.48 9.76
C ALA A 491 2.34 15.01 9.78
N ASN A 492 3.57 15.50 9.60
CA ASN A 492 3.87 16.94 9.56
C ASN A 492 3.32 17.64 8.30
N GLU A 493 3.21 16.92 7.18
CA GLU A 493 2.60 17.45 5.95
C GLU A 493 1.07 17.50 6.02
N ALA A 494 0.45 16.67 6.86
CA ALA A 494 -1.00 16.61 7.07
C ALA A 494 -1.52 17.68 8.05
N GLU A 495 -0.66 18.37 8.82
CA GLU A 495 -1.07 19.51 9.63
C GLU A 495 -1.38 20.71 8.72
N PRO A 496 -2.59 21.31 8.79
CA PRO A 496 -2.91 22.49 8.01
C PRO A 496 -1.96 23.61 8.41
N ARG A 497 -1.23 24.16 7.43
CA ARG A 497 -0.44 25.39 7.60
C ARG A 497 -1.37 26.46 8.19
N ARG A 498 -1.29 26.65 9.51
CA ARG A 498 -1.90 27.80 10.18
C ARG A 498 -1.11 29.01 9.69
N SER A 499 -1.62 29.65 8.64
CA SER A 499 -1.21 31.00 8.29
C SER A 499 -1.65 31.90 9.44
N PHE A 500 -0.66 32.59 10.01
CA PHE A 500 -0.89 33.74 10.88
C PHE A 500 -1.39 34.93 10.07
#